data_AF-A0A4R0PX99-F1
#
_entry.id   AF-A0A4R0PX99-F1
#
_cell.length_a   1.000
_cell.length_b   1.000
_cell.length_c   1.000
_cell.angle_alpha   90.00
_cell.angle_beta   90.00
_cell.angle_gamma   90.00
#
_symmetry.space_group_name_H-M   'P 1'
#
loop_
_entity.id
_entity.type
_entity.pdbx_description
1 polymer ?
#
loop_
_entity_poly.entity_id
_entity_poly.type
_entity_poly.pdbx_seq_one_letter_code
_entity_poly.pdbx_strand_id
1 'polypeptide(L)'
;MLKYPSLIFCLIFISCICFISCKSTDQNKYIIISKSAKDAWKYEIKIDSIQIPIELAHSRPYFTYTQYSENNVDYLLGYNPELSSIDILDLTHRSMYKQLSLVGESLSFKNLDKKDLDKSRSVADISIINFDSIILNYSNEKLIIIDTNLRKKQEMSMDSISIKNNMPGKSISYCHDFKMFFYNDQLVLNQVYYDFDWNKKKPVFASLNINSGKLTFLPISYSDYLYKIKGSAGFLTSIVTSEQQKQGVLTYSYLYESNIYQYNPKNSTITYYGGTPSKGKYLADSISYNKGEDPKKWVTHNIENSQFFNVMYDKYRHVYYRFSLRNILQENGKYFNSILDKPLVLMIFNEKFEVIKEIELPMYKYSPNTWFITKEGLFISPTHRKNKFVDPLHLRFDIIKVMKSRS
;
A
#
# COMPACT_ATOMS: atom_id res chain seq x y z
N MET A 1 81.35 -36.03 -19.31
CA MET A 1 81.59 -35.31 -18.02
C MET A 1 80.86 -33.98 -18.12
N LEU A 2 79.86 -33.56 -17.33
CA LEU A 2 79.11 -34.02 -16.17
C LEU A 2 77.67 -33.46 -16.38
N LYS A 3 76.62 -34.30 -16.35
CA LYS A 3 75.59 -34.42 -15.28
C LYS A 3 74.53 -33.29 -15.17
N TYR A 4 73.30 -33.64 -15.58
CA TYR A 4 71.99 -33.20 -15.03
C TYR A 4 71.89 -33.48 -13.51
N PRO A 5 70.99 -32.84 -12.69
CA PRO A 5 69.52 -33.06 -12.73
C PRO A 5 68.62 -31.86 -12.28
N SER A 6 67.42 -31.65 -12.85
CA SER A 6 66.06 -32.10 -12.48
C SER A 6 65.27 -31.21 -11.49
N LEU A 7 63.94 -31.09 -11.75
CA LEU A 7 62.82 -30.71 -10.85
C LEU A 7 62.68 -29.20 -10.55
N ILE A 8 61.57 -28.47 -10.82
CA ILE A 8 60.14 -28.61 -10.47
C ILE A 8 59.35 -27.63 -11.39
N PHE A 9 58.42 -28.09 -12.22
CA PHE A 9 56.96 -28.12 -11.99
C PHE A 9 56.25 -26.74 -11.93
N CYS A 10 55.51 -26.44 -13.02
CA CYS A 10 54.28 -25.62 -13.13
C CYS A 10 54.24 -24.17 -12.64
N LEU A 11 53.30 -23.41 -13.25
CA LEU A 11 52.82 -22.05 -12.92
C LEU A 11 53.69 -20.95 -13.58
N ILE A 12 53.18 -19.97 -14.34
CA ILE A 12 51.91 -19.25 -14.28
C ILE A 12 51.55 -18.80 -15.71
N PHE A 13 50.46 -19.35 -16.25
CA PHE A 13 49.71 -18.76 -17.37
C PHE A 13 48.50 -18.05 -16.76
N ILE A 14 48.23 -16.82 -17.21
CA ILE A 14 46.98 -16.06 -17.03
C ILE A 14 46.71 -15.49 -15.64
N SER A 15 46.88 -14.16 -15.53
CA SER A 15 46.08 -13.34 -14.61
C SER A 15 45.91 -11.92 -15.19
N CYS A 16 45.21 -11.82 -16.32
CA CYS A 16 44.37 -10.65 -16.57
C CYS A 16 43.05 -10.86 -15.82
N ILE A 17 43.10 -10.79 -14.48
CA ILE A 17 41.90 -10.65 -13.68
C ILE A 17 41.43 -9.22 -13.86
N CYS A 18 40.46 -9.04 -14.75
CA CYS A 18 39.62 -7.86 -14.75
C CYS A 18 39.05 -7.71 -13.33
N PHE A 19 39.50 -6.69 -12.60
CA PHE A 19 38.83 -6.23 -11.39
C PHE A 19 37.47 -5.66 -11.80
N ILE A 20 36.50 -6.54 -12.05
CA ILE A 20 35.09 -6.20 -11.89
C ILE A 20 34.95 -5.99 -10.39
N SER A 21 34.99 -4.72 -9.99
CA SER A 21 34.59 -4.27 -8.66
C SER A 21 33.10 -4.59 -8.48
N CYS A 22 32.79 -5.84 -8.16
CA CYS A 22 31.51 -6.20 -7.56
C CYS A 22 31.52 -5.61 -6.15
N LYS A 23 31.16 -4.33 -6.02
CA LYS A 23 30.42 -3.88 -4.84
C LYS A 23 29.05 -4.59 -4.85
N SER A 24 29.01 -5.91 -4.62
CA SER A 24 27.78 -6.53 -4.17
C SER A 24 27.60 -6.05 -2.74
N THR A 25 26.90 -4.93 -2.58
CA THR A 25 26.54 -4.43 -1.26
C THR A 25 25.79 -5.56 -0.52
N ASP A 26 26.04 -5.68 0.79
CA ASP A 26 25.38 -6.59 1.75
C ASP A 26 23.83 -6.44 1.80
N GLN A 27 23.25 -5.62 0.90
CA GLN A 27 21.83 -5.41 0.62
C GLN A 27 21.22 -6.56 -0.19
N ASN A 28 21.99 -7.22 -1.08
CA ASN A 28 21.46 -8.29 -1.94
C ASN A 28 20.95 -9.52 -1.16
N LYS A 29 21.40 -9.73 0.08
CA LYS A 29 20.94 -10.86 0.90
C LYS A 29 19.49 -10.75 1.38
N TYR A 30 18.93 -9.54 1.41
CA TYR A 30 17.55 -9.30 1.85
C TYR A 30 16.55 -9.32 0.70
N ILE A 31 17.01 -9.19 -0.54
CA ILE A 31 16.12 -8.98 -1.69
C ILE A 31 16.07 -10.22 -2.58
N ILE A 32 14.86 -10.63 -2.92
CA ILE A 32 14.62 -11.67 -3.92
C ILE A 32 14.44 -10.98 -5.27
N ILE A 33 15.24 -11.38 -6.26
CA ILE A 33 15.13 -10.84 -7.62
C ILE A 33 13.84 -11.37 -8.28
N SER A 34 13.10 -10.48 -8.92
CA SER A 34 11.91 -10.86 -9.69
C SER A 34 12.25 -11.75 -10.87
N LYS A 35 11.40 -12.75 -11.11
CA LYS A 35 11.43 -13.57 -12.32
C LYS A 35 10.43 -13.03 -13.33
N SER A 36 10.77 -13.04 -14.61
CA SER A 36 9.81 -12.75 -15.67
C SER A 36 8.90 -13.96 -15.90
N ALA A 37 7.61 -13.73 -16.09
CA ALA A 37 6.65 -14.78 -16.41
C ALA A 37 6.94 -15.32 -17.82
N LYS A 38 7.09 -16.64 -17.95
CA LYS A 38 7.38 -17.28 -19.25
C LYS A 38 6.26 -17.08 -20.28
N ASP A 39 5.04 -16.87 -19.80
CA ASP A 39 3.84 -16.64 -20.60
C ASP A 39 3.43 -15.16 -20.64
N ALA A 40 4.32 -14.22 -20.27
CA ALA A 40 4.03 -12.78 -20.28
C ALA A 40 3.48 -12.27 -21.62
N TRP A 41 3.97 -12.83 -22.75
CA TRP A 41 3.53 -12.49 -24.10
C TRP A 41 2.05 -12.80 -24.37
N LYS A 42 1.42 -13.65 -23.55
CA LYS A 42 -0.03 -13.96 -23.66
C LYS A 42 -0.92 -12.87 -23.09
N TYR A 43 -0.36 -11.90 -22.37
CA TYR A 43 -1.11 -10.85 -21.70
C TYR A 43 -1.12 -9.55 -22.53
N GLU A 44 -2.31 -9.05 -22.83
CA GLU A 44 -2.55 -7.75 -23.44
C GLU A 44 -3.06 -6.78 -22.37
N ILE A 45 -2.60 -5.53 -22.43
CA ILE A 45 -2.97 -4.48 -21.48
C ILE A 45 -3.61 -3.33 -22.24
N LYS A 46 -4.84 -2.98 -21.86
CA LYS A 46 -5.58 -1.83 -22.40
C LYS A 46 -5.86 -0.84 -21.28
N ILE A 47 -5.92 0.44 -21.64
CA ILE A 47 -6.30 1.53 -20.74
C ILE A 47 -7.53 2.19 -21.34
N ASP A 48 -8.64 2.09 -20.62
CA ASP A 48 -9.87 2.83 -20.92
C ASP A 48 -10.04 3.97 -19.91
N SER A 49 -11.04 4.83 -20.13
CA SER A 49 -11.37 5.93 -19.23
C SER A 49 -12.87 6.04 -19.02
N ILE A 50 -13.28 6.42 -17.82
CA ILE A 50 -14.67 6.68 -17.47
C ILE A 50 -14.80 8.01 -16.74
N GLN A 51 -16.02 8.55 -16.74
CA GLN A 51 -16.39 9.75 -16.03
C GLN A 51 -17.72 9.51 -15.34
N ILE A 52 -17.84 9.99 -14.11
CA ILE A 52 -19.06 9.94 -13.31
C ILE A 52 -19.45 11.38 -13.01
N PRO A 53 -20.62 11.85 -13.49
CA PRO A 53 -21.11 13.20 -13.18
C PRO A 53 -21.27 13.38 -11.66
N ILE A 54 -20.80 14.51 -11.16
CA ILE A 54 -20.83 14.87 -9.75
C ILE A 54 -21.09 16.37 -9.58
N GLU A 55 -21.62 16.78 -8.44
CA GLU A 55 -21.75 18.21 -8.14
C GLU A 55 -20.39 18.82 -7.74
N LEU A 56 -20.25 20.14 -7.82
CA LEU A 56 -18.99 20.85 -7.56
C LEU A 56 -18.39 20.53 -6.18
N ALA A 57 -19.24 20.33 -5.16
CA ALA A 57 -18.84 19.97 -3.79
C ALA A 57 -18.26 18.54 -3.66
N HIS A 58 -18.30 17.75 -4.74
CA HIS A 58 -17.77 16.39 -4.83
C HIS A 58 -16.52 16.30 -5.73
N SER A 59 -16.05 17.44 -6.27
CA SER A 59 -15.00 17.50 -7.30
C SER A 59 -13.63 16.94 -6.90
N ARG A 60 -13.45 16.59 -5.62
CA ARG A 60 -12.17 16.10 -5.09
C ARG A 60 -12.14 14.57 -5.02
N PRO A 61 -10.99 13.96 -5.30
CA PRO A 61 -10.84 12.52 -5.15
C PRO A 61 -10.92 12.11 -3.68
N TYR A 62 -11.48 10.93 -3.45
CA TYR A 62 -11.55 10.33 -2.14
C TYR A 62 -10.21 9.74 -1.74
N PHE A 63 -9.63 10.23 -0.63
CA PHE A 63 -8.42 9.65 -0.03
C PHE A 63 -8.75 8.52 0.97
N THR A 64 -9.94 8.59 1.57
CA THR A 64 -10.49 7.52 2.41
C THR A 64 -11.67 6.92 1.66
N TYR A 65 -11.55 5.67 1.25
CA TYR A 65 -12.58 5.00 0.46
C TYR A 65 -12.57 3.49 0.71
N THR A 66 -13.58 2.78 0.25
CA THR A 66 -13.61 1.31 0.09
C THR A 66 -14.47 0.96 -1.11
N GLN A 67 -14.37 -0.29 -1.57
CA GLN A 67 -15.18 -0.78 -2.66
C GLN A 67 -16.03 -1.98 -2.23
N TYR A 68 -17.20 -2.10 -2.84
CA TYR A 68 -18.14 -3.16 -2.57
C TYR A 68 -18.76 -3.64 -3.87
N SER A 69 -18.98 -4.96 -3.99
CA SER A 69 -19.65 -5.54 -5.14
C SER A 69 -20.82 -6.38 -4.65
N GLU A 70 -22.02 -6.09 -5.12
CA GLU A 70 -23.23 -6.86 -4.82
C GLU A 70 -24.14 -6.87 -6.05
N ASN A 71 -24.79 -8.01 -6.33
CA ASN A 71 -25.75 -8.15 -7.44
C ASN A 71 -25.22 -7.68 -8.81
N ASN A 72 -23.94 -7.96 -9.09
CA ASN A 72 -23.23 -7.52 -10.31
C ASN A 72 -23.03 -6.00 -10.48
N VAL A 73 -23.28 -5.22 -9.43
CA VAL A 73 -22.96 -3.79 -9.40
C VAL A 73 -21.71 -3.58 -8.55
N ASP A 74 -20.76 -2.82 -9.08
CA ASP A 74 -19.55 -2.41 -8.36
C ASP A 74 -19.77 -0.99 -7.81
N TYR A 75 -19.48 -0.78 -6.53
CA TYR A 75 -19.66 0.49 -5.84
C TYR A 75 -18.34 1.00 -5.26
N LEU A 76 -18.18 2.33 -5.29
CA LEU A 76 -17.15 3.04 -4.54
C LEU A 76 -17.80 3.81 -3.41
N LEU A 77 -17.37 3.58 -2.18
CA LEU A 77 -17.74 4.37 -1.02
C LEU A 77 -16.57 5.30 -0.69
N GLY A 78 -16.76 6.61 -0.81
CA GLY A 78 -15.74 7.61 -0.57
C GLY A 78 -16.12 8.58 0.55
N TYR A 79 -15.20 8.85 1.47
CA TYR A 79 -15.38 9.89 2.47
C TYR A 79 -15.16 11.27 1.86
N ASN A 80 -16.19 12.11 1.85
CA ASN A 80 -16.07 13.52 1.51
C ASN A 80 -15.85 14.34 2.80
N PRO A 81 -14.64 14.85 3.06
CA PRO A 81 -14.38 15.66 4.24
C PRO A 81 -15.06 17.05 4.20
N GLU A 82 -15.32 17.61 3.01
CA GLU A 82 -15.93 18.94 2.88
C GLU A 82 -17.41 18.90 3.28
N LEU A 83 -18.11 17.84 2.89
CA LEU A 83 -19.51 17.61 3.24
C LEU A 83 -19.70 16.80 4.52
N SER A 84 -18.62 16.20 5.04
CA SER A 84 -18.68 15.19 6.11
C SER A 84 -19.70 14.09 5.75
N SER A 85 -19.55 13.48 4.58
CA SER A 85 -20.43 12.42 4.07
C SER A 85 -19.66 11.18 3.62
N ILE A 86 -20.35 10.05 3.56
CA ILE A 86 -19.94 8.93 2.71
C ILE A 86 -20.72 9.00 1.41
N ASP A 87 -20.04 9.28 0.32
CA ASP A 87 -20.60 9.26 -1.02
C ASP A 87 -20.50 7.84 -1.58
N ILE A 88 -21.61 7.29 -2.04
CA ILE A 88 -21.69 5.96 -2.65
C ILE A 88 -21.93 6.15 -4.14
N LEU A 89 -20.97 5.76 -4.95
CA LEU A 89 -21.03 5.81 -6.40
C LEU A 89 -21.30 4.42 -6.95
N ASP A 90 -22.24 4.34 -7.88
CA ASP A 90 -22.43 3.18 -8.74
C ASP A 90 -21.40 3.26 -9.87
N LEU A 91 -20.39 2.40 -9.79
CA LEU A 91 -19.36 2.33 -10.81
C LEU A 91 -19.90 1.65 -12.05
N THR A 92 -20.84 0.71 -11.99
CA THR A 92 -21.34 0.01 -13.18
C THR A 92 -22.16 0.94 -14.08
N HIS A 93 -23.06 1.72 -13.48
CA HIS A 93 -23.96 2.64 -14.18
C HIS A 93 -23.44 4.08 -14.26
N ARG A 94 -22.27 4.36 -13.66
CA ARG A 94 -21.56 5.65 -13.71
C ARG A 94 -22.37 6.81 -13.13
N SER A 95 -22.96 6.61 -11.94
CA SER A 95 -23.82 7.59 -11.29
C SER A 95 -23.60 7.66 -9.79
N MET A 96 -24.02 8.77 -9.16
CA MET A 96 -24.19 8.82 -7.71
C MET A 96 -25.35 7.90 -7.30
N TYR A 97 -25.09 6.95 -6.40
CA TYR A 97 -26.11 6.04 -5.88
C TYR A 97 -26.78 6.62 -4.63
N LYS A 98 -25.97 7.05 -3.65
CA LYS A 98 -26.47 7.60 -2.39
C LYS A 98 -25.40 8.45 -1.72
N GLN A 99 -25.83 9.49 -0.99
CA GLN A 99 -24.97 10.26 -0.09
C GLN A 99 -25.43 10.03 1.35
N LEU A 100 -24.49 9.66 2.21
CA LEU A 100 -24.73 9.46 3.64
C LEU A 100 -24.15 10.63 4.42
N SER A 101 -24.98 11.63 4.74
CA SER A 101 -24.55 12.76 5.58
C SER A 101 -24.22 12.27 6.99
N LEU A 102 -22.98 12.48 7.44
CA LEU A 102 -22.58 12.17 8.81
C LEU A 102 -22.88 13.34 9.76
N VAL A 103 -23.49 14.43 9.27
CA VAL A 103 -23.89 15.57 10.09
C VAL A 103 -25.35 15.39 10.49
N GLY A 104 -25.62 14.98 11.73
CA GLY A 104 -26.98 14.81 12.25
C GLY A 104 -27.05 14.44 13.73
N GLU A 105 -28.23 14.58 14.34
CA GLU A 105 -28.44 14.25 15.77
C GLU A 105 -28.40 12.74 16.05
N SER A 106 -28.73 11.91 15.06
CA SER A 106 -28.84 10.44 15.16
C SER A 106 -27.48 9.76 15.35
N LEU A 107 -26.44 10.33 14.77
CA LEU A 107 -25.06 9.97 15.02
C LEU A 107 -24.48 11.16 15.76
N SER A 108 -24.47 11.12 17.10
CA SER A 108 -23.98 12.21 17.94
C SER A 108 -22.47 12.46 17.75
N PHE A 109 -22.05 12.90 16.56
CA PHE A 109 -20.75 13.46 16.27
C PHE A 109 -20.74 14.90 16.79
N LYS A 110 -21.03 15.08 18.09
CA LYS A 110 -21.20 16.41 18.73
C LYS A 110 -19.94 17.28 18.72
N ASN A 111 -18.82 16.79 18.18
CA ASN A 111 -17.54 17.49 18.13
C ASN A 111 -16.88 17.40 16.74
N LEU A 112 -17.64 17.54 15.65
CA LEU A 112 -17.06 17.90 14.34
C LEU A 112 -16.69 19.39 14.35
N ASP A 113 -15.71 19.72 15.18
CA ASP A 113 -15.24 21.08 15.37
C ASP A 113 -14.59 21.58 14.07
N LYS A 114 -15.17 22.61 13.45
CA LYS A 114 -14.80 23.15 12.13
C LYS A 114 -13.42 23.84 12.08
N LYS A 115 -12.63 23.77 13.14
CA LYS A 115 -11.31 24.36 13.24
C LYS A 115 -10.29 23.27 13.56
N ASP A 116 -9.77 22.62 12.53
CA ASP A 116 -8.45 22.00 12.50
C ASP A 116 -8.20 21.44 11.09
N LEU A 117 -7.54 22.24 10.25
CA LEU A 117 -7.19 21.92 8.86
C LEU A 117 -6.05 20.87 8.71
N ASP A 118 -5.71 20.13 9.77
CA ASP A 118 -4.67 19.09 9.71
C ASP A 118 -5.04 17.87 10.59
N LYS A 119 -5.67 16.88 9.95
CA LYS A 119 -5.51 15.42 10.20
C LYS A 119 -6.06 14.76 11.47
N SER A 120 -6.66 15.44 12.44
CA SER A 120 -7.11 14.77 13.68
C SER A 120 -8.63 14.47 13.79
N ARG A 121 -9.47 14.89 12.84
CA ARG A 121 -10.95 14.89 13.03
C ARG A 121 -11.77 14.38 11.84
N SER A 122 -11.36 13.27 11.23
CA SER A 122 -12.05 12.68 10.07
C SER A 122 -12.15 11.17 10.18
N VAL A 123 -13.10 10.57 9.47
CA VAL A 123 -13.12 9.13 9.20
C VAL A 123 -11.73 8.73 8.67
N ALA A 124 -10.95 8.06 9.52
CA ALA A 124 -9.57 7.67 9.24
C ALA A 124 -9.52 6.52 8.22
N ASP A 125 -10.58 5.70 8.23
CA ASP A 125 -10.72 4.56 7.34
C ASP A 125 -12.17 4.11 7.22
N ILE A 126 -12.48 3.43 6.11
CA ILE A 126 -13.80 2.85 5.84
C ILE A 126 -13.61 1.41 5.40
N SER A 127 -14.45 0.53 5.93
CA SER A 127 -14.60 -0.83 5.46
C SER A 127 -16.09 -1.16 5.36
N ILE A 128 -16.44 -2.15 4.57
CA ILE A 128 -17.83 -2.54 4.34
C ILE A 128 -17.95 -4.05 4.29
N ILE A 129 -18.93 -4.59 5.01
CA ILE A 129 -19.35 -5.99 4.90
C ILE A 129 -20.50 -6.07 3.87
N ASN A 130 -21.48 -5.20 4.05
CA ASN A 130 -22.64 -4.99 3.17
C ASN A 130 -23.28 -3.63 3.48
N PHE A 131 -24.34 -3.25 2.76
CA PHE A 131 -25.03 -1.99 2.98
C PHE A 131 -25.75 -1.87 4.34
N ASP A 132 -25.90 -2.97 5.08
CA ASP A 132 -26.40 -2.96 6.46
C ASP A 132 -25.28 -2.81 7.49
N SER A 133 -24.01 -2.87 7.07
CA SER A 133 -22.84 -2.92 7.96
C SER A 133 -21.62 -2.26 7.31
N ILE A 134 -21.64 -0.93 7.32
CA ILE A 134 -20.52 -0.05 6.96
C ILE A 134 -19.77 0.29 8.24
N ILE A 135 -18.46 0.13 8.23
CA ILE A 135 -17.58 0.35 9.39
C ILE A 135 -16.78 1.61 9.16
N LEU A 136 -16.92 2.55 10.08
CA LEU A 136 -16.17 3.79 10.11
C LEU A 136 -15.14 3.70 11.22
N ASN A 137 -13.86 3.83 10.88
CA ASN A 137 -12.84 4.10 11.86
C ASN A 137 -12.76 5.61 12.08
N TYR A 138 -13.20 6.05 13.26
CA TYR A 138 -13.26 7.46 13.61
C TYR A 138 -12.02 7.85 14.42
N SER A 139 -11.10 8.57 13.78
CA SER A 139 -9.85 9.07 14.37
C SER A 139 -9.01 8.02 15.12
N ASN A 140 -9.15 6.72 14.82
CA ASN A 140 -8.53 5.62 15.58
C ASN A 140 -8.96 5.53 17.06
N GLU A 141 -9.98 6.29 17.47
CA GLU A 141 -10.52 6.25 18.83
C GLU A 141 -11.63 5.21 18.94
N LYS A 142 -12.44 5.09 17.89
CA LYS A 142 -13.59 4.19 17.89
C LYS A 142 -13.94 3.67 16.50
N LEU A 143 -14.50 2.47 16.49
CA LEU A 143 -15.17 1.89 15.33
C LEU A 143 -16.68 2.07 15.48
N ILE A 144 -17.32 2.57 14.44
CA ILE A 144 -18.78 2.74 14.39
C ILE A 144 -19.31 1.89 13.24
N ILE A 145 -20.33 1.08 13.52
CA ILE A 145 -21.01 0.28 12.50
C ILE A 145 -22.37 0.92 12.24
N ILE A 146 -22.61 1.30 10.98
CA ILE A 146 -23.86 1.92 10.52
C ILE A 146 -24.43 1.16 9.32
N ASP A 147 -25.72 1.34 9.05
CA ASP A 147 -26.35 0.99 7.78
C ASP A 147 -26.42 2.19 6.82
N THR A 148 -26.88 1.98 5.59
CA THR A 148 -27.10 3.05 4.61
C THR A 148 -28.23 4.01 4.99
N ASN A 149 -28.99 3.77 6.05
CA ASN A 149 -29.98 4.69 6.61
C ASN A 149 -29.43 5.44 7.83
N LEU A 150 -28.11 5.41 8.05
CA LEU A 150 -27.39 6.05 9.15
C LEU A 150 -27.82 5.55 10.55
N ARG A 151 -28.42 4.35 10.64
CA ARG A 151 -28.73 3.74 11.94
C ARG A 151 -27.45 3.16 12.53
N LYS A 152 -27.05 3.65 13.70
CA LYS A 152 -25.90 3.12 14.45
C LYS A 152 -26.25 1.76 15.04
N LYS A 153 -25.59 0.70 14.56
CA LYS A 153 -25.75 -0.67 15.05
C LYS A 153 -24.82 -0.99 16.20
N GLN A 154 -23.59 -0.46 16.15
CA GLN A 154 -22.58 -0.71 17.16
C GLN A 154 -21.58 0.45 17.23
N GLU A 155 -21.02 0.68 18.42
CA GLU A 155 -19.91 1.59 18.65
C GLU A 155 -18.92 0.91 19.60
N MET A 156 -17.63 0.97 19.26
CA MET A 156 -16.56 0.32 20.01
C MET A 156 -15.42 1.29 20.24
N SER A 157 -15.06 1.53 21.51
CA SER A 157 -13.83 2.25 21.86
C SER A 157 -12.60 1.38 21.63
N MET A 158 -11.67 1.86 20.82
CA MET A 158 -10.42 1.17 20.50
C MET A 158 -9.48 1.10 21.70
N ASP A 159 -9.47 2.13 22.55
CA ASP A 159 -8.69 2.13 23.80
C ASP A 159 -9.25 1.10 24.78
N SER A 160 -10.58 1.03 24.94
CA SER A 160 -11.21 0.03 25.80
C SER A 160 -10.98 -1.41 25.31
N ILE A 161 -11.05 -1.65 23.99
CA ILE A 161 -10.71 -2.94 23.38
C ILE A 161 -9.25 -3.30 23.66
N SER A 162 -8.34 -2.35 23.45
CA SER A 162 -6.90 -2.58 23.64
C SER A 162 -6.58 -2.93 25.10
N ILE A 163 -7.15 -2.19 26.06
CA ILE A 163 -6.98 -2.46 27.51
C ILE A 163 -7.54 -3.84 27.87
N LYS A 164 -8.77 -4.16 27.45
CA LYS A 164 -9.41 -5.46 27.74
C LYS A 164 -8.60 -6.66 27.24
N ASN A 165 -7.91 -6.50 26.11
CA ASN A 165 -7.10 -7.54 25.51
C ASN A 165 -5.61 -7.45 25.91
N ASN A 166 -5.24 -6.59 26.86
CA ASN A 166 -3.86 -6.35 27.31
C ASN A 166 -2.90 -6.05 26.14
N MET A 167 -3.35 -5.25 25.17
CA MET A 167 -2.59 -4.96 23.96
C MET A 167 -1.60 -3.82 24.19
N PRO A 168 -0.29 -4.03 24.00
CA PRO A 168 0.70 -2.96 24.14
C PRO A 168 0.61 -1.96 22.98
N GLY A 169 0.28 -0.71 23.28
CA GLY A 169 0.15 0.36 22.28
C GLY A 169 -1.29 0.53 21.78
N LYS A 170 -1.45 0.84 20.48
CA LYS A 170 -2.76 1.05 19.82
C LYS A 170 -2.85 0.28 18.50
N SER A 171 -4.01 -0.32 18.26
CA SER A 171 -4.39 -0.79 16.93
C SER A 171 -5.03 0.34 16.15
N ILE A 172 -4.48 0.66 14.98
CA ILE A 172 -4.87 1.79 14.14
C ILE A 172 -5.10 1.35 12.70
N SER A 173 -5.78 2.19 11.93
CA SER A 173 -5.81 2.15 10.49
C SER A 173 -5.88 3.56 9.91
N TYR A 174 -5.34 3.70 8.71
CA TYR A 174 -5.35 4.91 7.91
C TYR A 174 -5.38 4.47 6.46
N CYS A 175 -6.44 4.77 5.72
CA CYS A 175 -6.68 4.20 4.38
C CYS A 175 -5.49 4.31 3.40
N HIS A 176 -4.64 5.32 3.55
CA HIS A 176 -3.47 5.58 2.68
C HIS A 176 -2.16 4.93 3.15
N ASP A 177 -2.05 4.54 4.42
CA ASP A 177 -0.86 3.88 4.97
C ASP A 177 -1.16 2.40 5.24
N PHE A 178 -2.14 2.16 6.12
CA PHE A 178 -2.62 0.85 6.47
C PHE A 178 -4.14 0.82 6.48
N LYS A 179 -4.72 0.34 5.39
CA LYS A 179 -6.15 0.16 5.27
C LYS A 179 -6.63 -1.00 6.16
N MET A 180 -7.69 -0.80 6.94
CA MET A 180 -8.40 -1.87 7.62
C MET A 180 -9.21 -2.69 6.62
N PHE A 181 -9.17 -4.01 6.76
CA PHE A 181 -9.87 -4.91 5.86
C PHE A 181 -10.27 -6.18 6.58
N PHE A 182 -11.28 -6.87 6.04
CA PHE A 182 -11.67 -8.17 6.54
C PHE A 182 -10.79 -9.27 5.97
N TYR A 183 -10.31 -10.13 6.87
CA TYR A 183 -9.61 -11.36 6.54
C TYR A 183 -10.09 -12.48 7.45
N ASN A 184 -10.66 -13.54 6.86
CA ASN A 184 -11.27 -14.65 7.59
C ASN A 184 -12.24 -14.17 8.69
N ASP A 185 -13.15 -13.27 8.34
CA ASP A 185 -14.18 -12.67 9.23
C ASP A 185 -13.65 -11.87 10.43
N GLN A 186 -12.37 -11.51 10.40
CA GLN A 186 -11.74 -10.62 11.38
C GLN A 186 -11.33 -9.32 10.70
N LEU A 187 -11.52 -8.19 11.38
CA LEU A 187 -11.03 -6.91 10.92
C LEU A 187 -9.54 -6.79 11.26
N VAL A 188 -8.69 -6.65 10.24
CA VAL A 188 -7.24 -6.51 10.40
C VAL A 188 -6.87 -5.03 10.56
N LEU A 189 -6.02 -4.74 11.54
CA LEU A 189 -5.54 -3.42 11.93
C LEU A 189 -4.00 -3.45 12.09
N ASN A 190 -3.37 -2.28 11.99
CA ASN A 190 -1.94 -2.10 12.27
C ASN A 190 -1.72 -1.89 13.77
N GLN A 191 -0.87 -2.69 14.38
CA GLN A 191 -0.45 -2.50 15.76
C GLN A 191 0.77 -1.57 15.84
N VAL A 192 0.58 -0.42 16.49
CA VAL A 192 1.66 0.49 16.87
C VAL A 192 1.93 0.37 18.36
N TYR A 193 3.21 0.32 18.72
CA TYR A 193 3.67 0.19 20.10
C TYR A 193 4.14 1.54 20.64
N TYR A 194 3.86 1.83 21.92
CA TYR A 194 4.43 3.01 22.59
C TYR A 194 5.95 2.90 22.74
N ASP A 195 6.42 1.73 23.19
CA ASP A 195 7.85 1.45 23.37
C ASP A 195 8.30 0.34 22.40
N PHE A 196 8.53 0.73 21.15
CA PHE A 196 9.04 -0.19 20.13
C PHE A 196 10.54 -0.44 20.35
N ASP A 197 10.94 -1.71 20.47
CA ASP A 197 12.33 -2.13 20.65
C ASP A 197 12.82 -2.83 19.38
N TRP A 198 13.73 -2.18 18.67
CA TRP A 198 14.32 -2.70 17.43
C TRP A 198 15.25 -3.90 17.65
N ASN A 199 15.47 -4.37 18.88
CA ASN A 199 16.21 -5.60 19.14
C ASN A 199 15.29 -6.82 19.28
N LYS A 200 13.97 -6.63 19.27
CA LYS A 200 12.98 -7.71 19.45
C LYS A 200 11.93 -7.67 18.36
N LYS A 201 11.74 -8.80 17.68
CA LYS A 201 10.64 -8.94 16.73
C LYS A 201 9.30 -8.83 17.43
N LYS A 202 8.41 -7.96 16.92
CA LYS A 202 7.07 -7.72 17.46
C LYS A 202 6.04 -7.83 16.35
N PRO A 203 4.86 -8.41 16.62
CA PRO A 203 3.81 -8.48 15.63
C PRO A 203 3.26 -7.09 15.33
N VAL A 204 3.16 -6.71 14.06
CA VAL A 204 2.68 -5.39 13.63
C VAL A 204 1.23 -5.43 13.18
N PHE A 205 0.60 -6.60 13.11
CA PHE A 205 -0.81 -6.73 12.74
C PHE A 205 -1.61 -7.28 13.92
N ALA A 206 -2.81 -6.74 14.10
CA ALA A 206 -3.81 -7.28 14.99
C ALA A 206 -5.08 -7.61 14.22
N SER A 207 -5.80 -8.64 14.65
CA SER A 207 -7.10 -9.03 14.12
C SER A 207 -8.15 -8.86 15.21
N LEU A 208 -9.23 -8.17 14.88
CA LEU A 208 -10.35 -7.86 15.76
C LEU A 208 -11.57 -8.67 15.34
N ASN A 209 -12.11 -9.44 16.28
CA ASN A 209 -13.45 -9.99 16.14
C ASN A 209 -14.46 -8.93 16.58
N ILE A 210 -15.15 -8.31 15.62
CA ILE A 210 -16.06 -7.18 15.88
C ILE A 210 -17.25 -7.54 16.78
N ASN A 211 -17.64 -8.82 16.83
CA ASN A 211 -18.77 -9.28 17.63
C ASN A 211 -18.39 -9.48 19.11
N SER A 212 -17.22 -10.03 19.39
CA SER A 212 -16.74 -10.33 20.76
C SER A 212 -15.82 -9.25 21.34
N GLY A 213 -15.27 -8.38 20.49
CA GLY A 213 -14.22 -7.43 20.86
C GLY A 213 -12.88 -8.08 21.19
N LYS A 214 -12.69 -9.36 20.82
CA LYS A 214 -11.41 -10.07 21.03
C LYS A 214 -10.39 -9.59 19.99
N LEU A 215 -9.23 -9.14 20.47
CA LEU A 215 -8.09 -8.76 19.65
C LEU A 215 -7.02 -9.86 19.72
N THR A 216 -6.42 -10.24 18.58
CA THR A 216 -5.31 -11.20 18.54
C THR A 216 -4.22 -10.78 17.58
N PHE A 217 -2.95 -10.99 17.95
CA PHE A 217 -1.83 -10.70 17.07
C PHE A 217 -1.75 -11.70 15.92
N LEU A 218 -1.43 -11.19 14.73
CA LEU A 218 -0.95 -12.01 13.62
C LEU A 218 0.58 -12.09 13.70
N PRO A 219 1.21 -13.23 13.35
CA PRO A 219 2.66 -13.42 13.46
C PRO A 219 3.44 -12.72 12.34
N ILE A 220 3.04 -11.51 11.97
CA ILE A 220 3.64 -10.67 10.95
C ILE A 220 4.42 -9.56 11.66
N SER A 221 5.70 -9.39 11.34
CA SER A 221 6.56 -8.34 11.93
C SER A 221 7.19 -7.50 10.82
N TYR A 222 8.04 -6.53 11.15
CA TYR A 222 8.89 -5.89 10.14
C TYR A 222 9.93 -6.86 9.56
N SER A 223 10.49 -6.54 8.40
CA SER A 223 11.53 -7.34 7.75
C SER A 223 12.81 -7.39 8.60
N ASP A 224 13.63 -8.42 8.38
CA ASP A 224 14.97 -8.51 8.98
C ASP A 224 15.85 -7.30 8.64
N TYR A 225 15.66 -6.71 7.47
CA TYR A 225 16.39 -5.52 7.06
C TYR A 225 16.10 -4.34 7.99
N LEU A 226 14.83 -4.07 8.29
CA LEU A 226 14.46 -2.94 9.13
C LEU A 226 14.97 -3.11 10.57
N TYR A 227 14.95 -4.34 11.09
CA TYR A 227 15.58 -4.68 12.37
C TYR A 227 17.10 -4.48 12.35
N LYS A 228 17.80 -4.92 11.30
CA LYS A 228 19.26 -4.69 11.13
C LYS A 228 19.61 -3.21 11.21
N ILE A 229 18.84 -2.34 10.56
CA ILE A 229 19.10 -0.90 10.55
C ILE A 229 18.43 -0.16 11.72
N LYS A 230 17.86 -0.90 12.68
CA LYS A 230 17.19 -0.35 13.87
C LYS A 230 16.11 0.69 13.54
N GLY A 231 15.30 0.43 12.53
CA GLY A 231 14.22 1.32 12.11
C GLY A 231 14.65 2.56 11.33
N SER A 232 15.93 2.68 10.98
CA SER A 232 16.53 3.87 10.36
C SER A 232 16.17 4.02 8.87
N ALA A 233 14.91 3.86 8.48
CA ALA A 233 14.43 4.01 7.09
C ALA A 233 13.70 5.34 6.83
N GLY A 234 13.85 6.33 7.72
CA GLY A 234 13.21 7.64 7.57
C GLY A 234 11.67 7.55 7.52
N PHE A 235 11.05 8.24 6.57
CA PHE A 235 9.60 8.22 6.36
C PHE A 235 9.06 6.91 5.73
N LEU A 236 9.94 5.94 5.45
CA LEU A 236 9.57 4.74 4.69
C LEU A 236 9.28 3.53 5.56
N THR A 237 9.18 3.65 6.89
CA THR A 237 9.10 2.51 7.83
C THR A 237 7.79 1.73 7.78
N SER A 238 6.76 2.22 7.07
CA SER A 238 5.43 1.62 7.06
C SER A 238 5.37 0.24 6.40
N ILE A 239 4.58 -0.65 7.01
CA ILE A 239 4.04 -1.86 6.39
C ILE A 239 2.72 -1.51 5.70
N VAL A 240 2.52 -2.03 4.48
CA VAL A 240 1.37 -1.69 3.64
C VAL A 240 0.65 -2.96 3.17
N THR A 241 -0.66 -2.86 3.01
CA THR A 241 -1.55 -3.97 2.64
C THR A 241 -2.75 -3.48 1.84
N SER A 242 -3.50 -4.39 1.26
CA SER A 242 -4.73 -4.09 0.50
C SER A 242 -5.93 -4.83 1.09
N GLU A 243 -7.12 -4.28 0.89
CA GLU A 243 -8.38 -5.02 1.09
C GLU A 243 -8.62 -6.09 -0.01
N GLN A 244 -7.92 -5.99 -1.15
CA GLN A 244 -7.98 -6.95 -2.26
C GLN A 244 -7.00 -8.10 -2.04
N GLN A 245 -7.40 -9.03 -1.17
CA GLN A 245 -6.61 -10.21 -0.80
C GLN A 245 -7.04 -11.46 -1.58
N LYS A 246 -6.09 -12.37 -1.83
CA LYS A 246 -6.42 -13.71 -2.30
C LYS A 246 -6.92 -14.55 -1.14
N GLN A 247 -8.04 -15.24 -1.31
CA GLN A 247 -8.62 -16.07 -0.25
C GLN A 247 -7.58 -17.08 0.30
N GLY A 248 -7.47 -17.14 1.63
CA GLY A 248 -6.60 -18.08 2.33
C GLY A 248 -5.15 -17.63 2.53
N VAL A 249 -4.73 -16.49 1.96
CA VAL A 249 -3.41 -15.89 2.20
C VAL A 249 -3.53 -14.39 2.41
N LEU A 250 -2.73 -13.84 3.33
CA LEU A 250 -2.61 -12.40 3.52
C LEU A 250 -1.34 -11.93 2.82
N THR A 251 -1.49 -11.09 1.80
CA THR A 251 -0.40 -10.45 1.06
C THR A 251 -0.11 -9.07 1.62
N TYR A 252 1.16 -8.77 1.88
CA TYR A 252 1.63 -7.48 2.36
C TYR A 252 3.01 -7.14 1.80
N SER A 253 3.40 -5.87 1.96
CA SER A 253 4.70 -5.34 1.54
C SER A 253 5.14 -4.23 2.49
N TYR A 254 6.32 -3.67 2.26
CA TYR A 254 6.81 -2.51 3.00
C TYR A 254 7.22 -1.40 2.04
N LEU A 255 7.09 -0.14 2.46
CA LEU A 255 7.50 0.98 1.61
C LEU A 255 9.00 0.93 1.27
N TYR A 256 9.83 0.44 2.19
CA TYR A 256 11.28 0.49 2.11
C TYR A 256 11.94 -0.68 1.35
N GLU A 257 11.21 -1.70 0.90
CA GLU A 257 11.82 -2.84 0.19
C GLU A 257 10.91 -3.50 -0.84
N SER A 258 11.53 -4.12 -1.84
CA SER A 258 10.83 -4.61 -3.03
C SER A 258 10.23 -6.00 -2.90
N ASN A 259 10.51 -6.74 -1.83
CA ASN A 259 9.95 -8.07 -1.63
C ASN A 259 8.44 -8.02 -1.43
N ILE A 260 7.75 -9.09 -1.82
CA ILE A 260 6.32 -9.29 -1.57
C ILE A 260 6.18 -10.46 -0.60
N TYR A 261 5.32 -10.31 0.39
CA TYR A 261 5.17 -11.26 1.49
C TYR A 261 3.77 -11.86 1.47
N GLN A 262 3.67 -13.16 1.73
CA GLN A 262 2.39 -13.83 1.96
C GLN A 262 2.41 -14.63 3.24
N TYR A 263 1.49 -14.30 4.16
CA TYR A 263 1.21 -15.08 5.35
C TYR A 263 0.08 -16.08 5.09
N ASN A 264 0.35 -17.36 5.35
CA ASN A 264 -0.64 -18.41 5.32
C ASN A 264 -1.03 -18.80 6.76
N PRO A 265 -2.28 -18.52 7.19
CA PRO A 265 -2.72 -18.81 8.55
C PRO A 265 -2.91 -20.31 8.82
N LYS A 266 -3.06 -21.17 7.79
CA LYS A 266 -3.29 -22.60 8.00
C LYS A 266 -2.08 -23.32 8.61
N ASN A 267 -0.88 -22.86 8.27
CA ASN A 267 0.38 -23.45 8.72
C ASN A 267 1.29 -22.43 9.41
N SER A 268 0.80 -21.20 9.62
CA SER A 268 1.54 -20.09 10.21
C SER A 268 2.87 -19.77 9.51
N THR A 269 2.94 -19.95 8.19
CA THR A 269 4.16 -19.67 7.41
C THR A 269 4.08 -18.33 6.68
N ILE A 270 5.24 -17.69 6.53
CA ILE A 270 5.40 -16.52 5.65
C ILE A 270 6.30 -16.93 4.49
N THR A 271 5.82 -16.69 3.27
CA THR A 271 6.58 -16.89 2.03
C THR A 271 6.91 -15.54 1.41
N TYR A 272 8.09 -15.45 0.79
CA TYR A 272 8.64 -14.22 0.23
C TYR A 272 8.85 -14.39 -1.28
N TYR A 273 8.51 -13.35 -2.04
CA TYR A 273 8.64 -13.32 -3.48
C TYR A 273 9.39 -12.07 -3.93
N GLY A 274 10.04 -12.18 -5.10
CA GLY A 274 10.76 -11.05 -5.67
C GLY A 274 9.83 -10.04 -6.33
N GLY A 275 10.02 -8.77 -6.02
CA GLY A 275 9.34 -7.64 -6.65
C GLY A 275 10.32 -6.56 -7.10
N THR A 276 11.53 -6.89 -7.52
CA THR A 276 12.49 -5.87 -7.98
C THR A 276 11.99 -5.22 -9.29
N PRO A 277 11.79 -3.89 -9.37
CA PRO A 277 11.54 -3.20 -10.63
C PRO A 277 12.76 -3.27 -11.56
N SER A 278 12.58 -2.94 -12.84
CA SER A 278 13.66 -2.88 -13.82
C SER A 278 14.62 -1.70 -13.59
N LYS A 279 14.15 -0.64 -12.93
CA LYS A 279 14.88 0.60 -12.66
C LYS A 279 14.64 1.09 -11.23
N GLY A 280 15.67 1.70 -10.65
CA GLY A 280 15.63 2.31 -9.32
C GLY A 280 16.10 1.38 -8.21
N LYS A 281 16.03 1.86 -6.97
CA LYS A 281 16.44 1.10 -5.79
C LYS A 281 15.41 0.04 -5.42
N TYR A 282 15.87 -1.09 -4.89
CA TYR A 282 15.05 -2.22 -4.41
C TYR A 282 14.90 -2.24 -2.90
N LEU A 283 15.78 -1.50 -2.22
CA LEU A 283 15.89 -1.43 -0.78
C LEU A 283 16.24 0.00 -0.44
N ALA A 284 15.56 0.58 0.55
CA ALA A 284 15.85 1.91 1.02
C ALA A 284 17.23 1.95 1.67
N ASP A 285 17.91 3.09 1.62
CA ASP A 285 19.13 3.30 2.39
C ASP A 285 18.80 3.52 3.87
N SER A 286 19.75 3.19 4.75
CA SER A 286 19.67 3.59 6.15
C SER A 286 19.97 5.08 6.30
N ILE A 287 19.24 5.76 7.18
CA ILE A 287 19.44 7.16 7.54
C ILE A 287 19.49 7.30 9.06
N SER A 288 20.61 7.81 9.59
CA SER A 288 20.72 8.21 10.99
C SER A 288 20.07 9.57 11.22
N TYR A 289 19.52 9.75 12.42
CA TYR A 289 19.07 11.04 12.92
C TYR A 289 19.91 11.44 14.13
N ASN A 290 20.49 12.63 14.08
CA ASN A 290 21.04 13.31 15.25
C ASN A 290 20.21 14.56 15.54
N LYS A 291 19.95 14.83 16.83
CA LYS A 291 19.22 16.03 17.25
C LYS A 291 19.93 17.28 16.73
N GLY A 292 19.21 18.10 15.95
CA GLY A 292 19.76 19.32 15.32
C GLY A 292 20.19 19.16 13.85
N GLU A 293 20.07 17.96 13.26
CA GLU A 293 20.29 17.78 11.82
C GLU A 293 19.21 18.46 10.97
N ASP A 294 19.60 18.90 9.76
CA ASP A 294 18.73 19.56 8.79
C ASP A 294 17.56 18.63 8.38
N PRO A 295 16.28 19.03 8.59
CA PRO A 295 15.11 18.30 8.13
C PRO A 295 15.14 17.94 6.64
N LYS A 296 15.88 18.68 5.80
CA LYS A 296 16.06 18.37 4.38
C LYS A 296 16.67 16.99 4.15
N LYS A 297 17.48 16.47 5.08
CA LYS A 297 18.10 15.13 4.97
C LYS A 297 17.03 14.03 4.86
N TRP A 298 15.95 14.12 5.65
CA TRP A 298 14.84 13.17 5.60
C TRP A 298 14.01 13.31 4.32
N VAL A 299 13.81 14.54 3.85
CA VAL A 299 13.10 14.80 2.59
C VAL A 299 13.89 14.24 1.41
N THR A 300 15.20 14.52 1.34
CA THR A 300 16.11 13.98 0.33
C THR A 300 16.12 12.45 0.38
N HIS A 301 16.28 11.84 1.56
CA HIS A 301 16.21 10.39 1.71
C HIS A 301 14.91 9.80 1.17
N ASN A 302 13.77 10.46 1.44
CA ASN A 302 12.47 10.02 0.96
C ASN A 302 12.34 10.12 -0.58
N ILE A 303 12.94 11.13 -1.19
CA ILE A 303 12.97 11.34 -2.65
C ILE A 303 13.90 10.31 -3.32
N GLU A 304 15.09 10.11 -2.76
CA GLU A 304 16.18 9.29 -3.31
C GLU A 304 16.05 7.78 -3.06
N ASN A 305 14.99 7.34 -2.36
CA ASN A 305 14.68 5.93 -2.16
C ASN A 305 13.35 5.54 -2.82
N SER A 306 13.27 4.35 -3.42
CA SER A 306 12.00 3.88 -4.00
C SER A 306 10.98 3.63 -2.89
N GLN A 307 9.70 3.76 -3.21
CA GLN A 307 8.59 3.42 -2.30
C GLN A 307 7.74 2.32 -2.93
N PHE A 308 7.54 1.21 -2.23
CA PHE A 308 6.72 0.08 -2.71
C PHE A 308 5.39 0.04 -1.96
N PHE A 309 4.28 0.20 -2.68
CA PHE A 309 2.96 0.20 -2.08
C PHE A 309 2.40 -1.22 -1.94
N ASN A 310 1.15 -1.29 -1.50
CA ASN A 310 0.43 -2.53 -1.31
C ASN A 310 0.29 -3.34 -2.61
N VAL A 311 0.19 -4.65 -2.43
CA VAL A 311 -0.05 -5.61 -3.51
C VAL A 311 -1.52 -6.00 -3.49
N MET A 312 -2.19 -5.82 -4.62
CA MET A 312 -3.63 -6.08 -4.75
C MET A 312 -3.87 -7.29 -5.63
N TYR A 313 -4.61 -8.26 -5.12
CA TYR A 313 -5.02 -9.43 -5.89
C TYR A 313 -6.26 -9.13 -6.71
N ASP A 314 -6.14 -9.30 -8.02
CA ASP A 314 -7.26 -9.25 -8.94
C ASP A 314 -7.91 -10.63 -9.08
N LYS A 315 -8.97 -10.86 -8.31
CA LYS A 315 -9.71 -12.11 -8.35
C LYS A 315 -10.37 -12.41 -9.70
N TYR A 316 -10.56 -11.41 -10.56
CA TYR A 316 -11.23 -11.57 -11.85
C TYR A 316 -10.27 -11.97 -12.97
N ARG A 317 -9.00 -11.56 -12.89
CA ARG A 317 -7.97 -11.93 -13.89
C ARG A 317 -6.85 -12.81 -13.34
N HIS A 318 -6.88 -13.15 -12.06
CA HIS A 318 -5.88 -13.99 -11.39
C HIS A 318 -4.46 -13.43 -11.53
N VAL A 319 -4.31 -12.14 -11.25
CA VAL A 319 -3.03 -11.42 -11.27
C VAL A 319 -2.89 -10.57 -10.01
N TYR A 320 -1.67 -10.12 -9.72
CA TYR A 320 -1.42 -9.12 -8.69
C TYR A 320 -0.95 -7.82 -9.32
N TYR A 321 -1.41 -6.70 -8.78
CA TYR A 321 -0.91 -5.36 -9.11
C TYR A 321 -0.13 -4.80 -7.93
N ARG A 322 0.98 -4.12 -8.22
CA ARG A 322 1.68 -3.31 -7.24
C ARG A 322 2.19 -2.04 -7.87
N PHE A 323 1.93 -0.92 -7.21
CA PHE A 323 2.52 0.36 -7.58
C PHE A 323 3.81 0.61 -6.80
N SER A 324 4.70 1.40 -7.39
CA SER A 324 5.85 1.96 -6.71
C SER A 324 6.17 3.37 -7.20
N LEU A 325 6.71 4.20 -6.32
CA LEU A 325 7.38 5.43 -6.73
C LEU A 325 8.87 5.14 -6.92
N ARG A 326 9.37 5.31 -8.13
CA ARG A 326 10.80 5.15 -8.44
C ARG A 326 11.59 6.30 -7.82
N ASN A 327 12.74 6.00 -7.24
CA ASN A 327 13.64 7.05 -6.75
C ASN A 327 14.11 7.97 -7.88
N ILE A 328 14.34 9.23 -7.52
CA ILE A 328 15.00 10.25 -8.34
C ILE A 328 16.09 10.88 -7.49
N LEU A 329 17.08 11.52 -8.13
CA LEU A 329 18.09 12.28 -7.40
C LEU A 329 17.52 13.63 -6.99
N GLN A 330 17.90 14.12 -5.81
CA GLN A 330 17.58 15.48 -5.43
C GLN A 330 18.47 16.44 -6.22
N GLU A 331 17.86 17.35 -6.98
CA GLU A 331 18.61 18.37 -7.71
C GLU A 331 19.13 19.45 -6.75
N ASN A 332 20.43 19.74 -6.85
CA ASN A 332 21.05 20.86 -6.14
C ASN A 332 20.95 22.11 -7.03
N GLY A 333 20.10 23.07 -6.68
CA GLY A 333 19.91 24.28 -7.47
C GLY A 333 18.67 25.10 -7.10
N LYS A 334 18.17 25.89 -8.05
CA LYS A 334 16.98 26.77 -7.87
C LYS A 334 15.66 25.99 -7.80
N TYR A 335 15.63 24.77 -8.35
CA TYR A 335 14.47 23.88 -8.37
C TYR A 335 14.81 22.61 -7.60
N PHE A 336 13.99 22.28 -6.59
CA PHE A 336 14.15 21.06 -5.80
C PHE A 336 13.12 20.04 -6.27
N ASN A 337 13.56 18.80 -6.48
CA ASN A 337 12.64 17.70 -6.70
C ASN A 337 11.85 17.42 -5.42
N SER A 338 10.66 16.86 -5.61
CA SER A 338 9.77 16.46 -4.53
C SER A 338 9.27 15.03 -4.73
N ILE A 339 8.55 14.48 -3.76
CA ILE A 339 7.89 13.18 -3.91
C ILE A 339 6.92 13.18 -5.12
N LEU A 340 6.35 14.33 -5.45
CA LEU A 340 5.45 14.51 -6.61
C LEU A 340 6.18 14.47 -7.96
N ASP A 341 7.51 14.43 -7.96
CA ASP A 341 8.35 14.34 -9.16
C ASP A 341 8.80 12.90 -9.43
N LYS A 342 8.42 11.96 -8.57
CA LYS A 342 8.81 10.57 -8.70
C LYS A 342 7.93 9.86 -9.73
N PRO A 343 8.52 9.13 -10.69
CA PRO A 343 7.77 8.30 -11.61
C PRO A 343 6.96 7.23 -10.87
N LEU A 344 5.67 7.14 -11.19
CA LEU A 344 4.81 6.08 -10.71
C LEU A 344 4.93 4.87 -11.66
N VAL A 345 5.26 3.72 -11.10
CA VAL A 345 5.45 2.46 -11.85
C VAL A 345 4.40 1.46 -11.40
N LEU A 346 3.72 0.83 -12.36
CA LEU A 346 2.83 -0.29 -12.14
C LEU A 346 3.55 -1.58 -12.53
N MET A 347 3.62 -2.53 -11.60
CA MET A 347 4.04 -3.90 -11.85
C MET A 347 2.83 -4.84 -11.79
N ILE A 348 2.74 -5.74 -12.76
CA ILE A 348 1.71 -6.77 -12.87
C ILE A 348 2.39 -8.13 -12.75
N PHE A 349 1.89 -8.98 -11.87
CA PHE A 349 2.43 -10.30 -11.60
C PHE A 349 1.39 -11.39 -11.85
N ASN A 350 1.82 -12.57 -12.28
CA ASN A 350 0.97 -13.76 -12.26
C ASN A 350 0.82 -14.28 -10.82
N GLU A 351 0.04 -15.35 -10.62
CA GLU A 351 -0.21 -15.89 -9.28
C GLU A 351 1.02 -16.48 -8.57
N LYS A 352 2.13 -16.67 -9.30
CA LYS A 352 3.41 -17.14 -8.77
C LYS A 352 4.38 -15.99 -8.46
N PHE A 353 3.90 -14.74 -8.53
CA PHE A 353 4.71 -13.52 -8.40
C PHE A 353 5.82 -13.40 -9.46
N GLU A 354 5.61 -13.96 -10.64
CA GLU A 354 6.45 -13.70 -11.80
C GLU A 354 5.90 -12.47 -12.55
N VAL A 355 6.78 -11.56 -12.95
CA VAL A 355 6.43 -10.29 -13.60
C VAL A 355 5.88 -10.57 -14.99
N ILE A 356 4.62 -10.19 -15.21
CA ILE A 356 3.97 -10.15 -16.53
C ILE A 356 4.38 -8.87 -17.26
N LYS A 357 4.28 -7.73 -16.57
CA LYS A 357 4.58 -6.42 -17.15
C LYS A 357 5.00 -5.43 -16.08
N GLU A 358 5.91 -4.54 -16.45
CA GLU A 358 6.22 -3.30 -15.76
C GLU A 358 5.89 -2.12 -16.68
N ILE A 359 5.17 -1.13 -16.16
CA ILE A 359 4.71 0.04 -16.90
C ILE A 359 5.07 1.27 -16.08
N GLU A 360 5.89 2.15 -16.63
CA GLU A 360 6.03 3.52 -16.13
C GLU A 360 4.82 4.34 -16.60
N LEU A 361 4.03 4.83 -15.65
CA LEU A 361 2.83 5.60 -15.95
C LEU A 361 3.17 7.05 -16.35
N PRO A 362 2.30 7.72 -17.13
CA PRO A 362 2.47 9.11 -17.49
C PRO A 362 2.81 10.00 -16.29
N MET A 363 3.90 10.75 -16.42
CA MET A 363 4.32 11.72 -15.42
C MET A 363 3.19 12.69 -15.10
N TYR A 364 3.06 13.00 -13.81
CA TYR A 364 2.12 13.99 -13.30
C TYR A 364 0.64 13.74 -13.59
N LYS A 365 0.25 12.50 -13.93
CA LYS A 365 -1.16 12.14 -14.15
C LYS A 365 -1.81 11.50 -12.92
N TYR A 366 -1.20 10.47 -12.34
CA TYR A 366 -1.79 9.70 -11.24
C TYR A 366 -1.06 9.87 -9.90
N SER A 367 -1.79 9.71 -8.80
CA SER A 367 -1.23 9.68 -7.44
C SER A 367 -1.14 8.24 -6.91
N PRO A 368 -0.21 7.96 -5.98
CA PRO A 368 0.04 6.61 -5.49
C PRO A 368 -0.98 6.08 -4.46
N ASN A 369 -2.16 6.68 -4.29
CA ASN A 369 -3.05 6.31 -3.18
C ASN A 369 -4.54 6.22 -3.56
N THR A 370 -4.88 6.18 -4.86
CA THR A 370 -6.28 6.18 -5.33
C THR A 370 -6.50 5.13 -6.41
N TRP A 371 -6.54 3.87 -5.99
CA TRP A 371 -6.75 2.71 -6.86
C TRP A 371 -7.59 1.62 -6.21
N PHE A 372 -8.28 0.84 -7.03
CA PHE A 372 -9.11 -0.28 -6.58
C PHE A 372 -9.45 -1.23 -7.75
N ILE A 373 -9.95 -2.44 -7.46
CA ILE A 373 -10.16 -3.48 -8.48
C ILE A 373 -11.63 -3.84 -8.58
N THR A 374 -12.20 -3.71 -9.78
CA THR A 374 -13.57 -4.12 -10.09
C THR A 374 -13.60 -5.23 -11.13
N LYS A 375 -14.81 -5.70 -11.47
CA LYS A 375 -15.03 -6.66 -12.58
C LYS A 375 -14.57 -6.13 -13.93
N GLU A 376 -14.41 -4.82 -14.07
CA GLU A 376 -13.99 -4.19 -15.32
C GLU A 376 -12.48 -3.98 -15.42
N GLY A 377 -11.78 -3.64 -14.33
CA GLY A 377 -10.33 -3.51 -14.35
C GLY A 377 -9.74 -3.05 -13.03
N LEU A 378 -8.46 -2.66 -13.07
CA LEU A 378 -7.81 -1.86 -12.04
C LEU A 378 -8.12 -0.38 -12.32
N PHE A 379 -8.87 0.26 -11.44
CA PHE A 379 -9.23 1.67 -11.54
C PHE A 379 -8.12 2.51 -10.93
N ILE A 380 -7.78 3.61 -11.59
CA ILE A 380 -6.82 4.60 -11.11
C ILE A 380 -7.32 6.00 -11.44
N SER A 381 -7.35 6.87 -10.44
CA SER A 381 -7.84 8.24 -10.63
C SER A 381 -6.68 9.19 -11.02
N PRO A 382 -6.85 10.08 -12.01
CA PRO A 382 -5.81 11.01 -12.49
C PRO A 382 -5.66 12.22 -11.55
N THR A 383 -5.31 11.95 -10.29
CA THR A 383 -5.40 12.89 -9.16
C THR A 383 -4.08 13.53 -8.79
N HIS A 384 -3.06 13.41 -9.65
CA HIS A 384 -1.76 13.97 -9.33
C HIS A 384 -1.84 15.48 -9.14
N ARG A 385 -1.22 16.01 -8.08
CA ARG A 385 -1.31 17.45 -7.75
C ARG A 385 -0.78 18.39 -8.83
N LYS A 386 0.17 17.91 -9.64
CA LYS A 386 0.71 18.63 -10.81
C LYS A 386 -0.04 18.33 -12.12
N ASN A 387 -1.13 17.56 -12.07
CA ASN A 387 -1.97 17.32 -13.24
C ASN A 387 -2.67 18.63 -13.62
N LYS A 388 -2.48 19.10 -14.86
CA LYS A 388 -3.07 20.34 -15.36
C LYS A 388 -4.56 20.20 -15.67
N PHE A 389 -5.05 18.98 -15.77
CA PHE A 389 -6.44 18.70 -16.09
C PHE A 389 -7.25 18.56 -14.80
N VAL A 390 -8.15 19.53 -14.56
CA VAL A 390 -9.12 19.50 -13.46
C VAL A 390 -10.51 19.63 -14.07
N ASP A 391 -11.33 18.59 -13.90
CA ASP A 391 -12.75 18.61 -14.26
C ASP A 391 -13.57 18.64 -12.97
N PRO A 392 -14.15 19.80 -12.60
CA PRO A 392 -14.85 19.93 -11.34
C PRO A 392 -16.24 19.28 -11.34
N LEU A 393 -16.73 18.81 -12.49
CA LEU A 393 -18.09 18.26 -12.65
C LEU A 393 -18.10 16.75 -12.85
N HIS A 394 -16.93 16.13 -12.96
CA HIS A 394 -16.82 14.69 -13.16
C HIS A 394 -15.71 14.07 -12.32
N LEU A 395 -16.05 12.97 -11.65
CA LEU A 395 -15.04 12.08 -11.10
C LEU A 395 -14.52 11.19 -12.22
N ARG A 396 -13.21 11.22 -12.44
CA ARG A 396 -12.57 10.50 -13.55
C ARG A 396 -11.75 9.32 -13.05
N PHE A 397 -11.81 8.22 -13.79
CA PHE A 397 -10.95 7.06 -13.60
C PHE A 397 -10.46 6.55 -14.94
N ASP A 398 -9.19 6.17 -14.98
CA ASP A 398 -8.70 5.27 -16.00
C ASP A 398 -8.79 3.84 -15.50
N ILE A 399 -9.01 2.90 -16.42
CA ILE A 399 -9.23 1.50 -16.13
C ILE A 399 -8.18 0.69 -16.87
N ILE A 400 -7.26 0.10 -16.12
CA ILE A 400 -6.24 -0.80 -16.65
C ILE A 400 -6.84 -2.19 -16.73
N LYS A 401 -7.03 -2.68 -17.95
CA LYS A 401 -7.60 -3.99 -18.29
C LYS A 401 -6.49 -4.94 -18.69
N VAL A 402 -6.34 -6.03 -17.95
CA VAL A 402 -5.43 -7.12 -18.28
C VAL A 402 -6.24 -8.25 -18.91
N MET A 403 -5.89 -8.64 -20.13
CA MET A 403 -6.54 -9.75 -20.82
C MET A 403 -5.50 -10.82 -21.12
N LYS A 404 -5.81 -12.07 -20.80
CA LYS A 404 -4.99 -13.21 -21.20
C LYS A 404 -5.58 -13.84 -22.45
N SER A 405 -4.80 -13.90 -23.52
CA SER A 405 -5.17 -14.65 -24.71
C SER A 405 -5.47 -16.11 -24.34
N ARG A 406 -6.62 -16.61 -24.79
CA ARG A 406 -6.95 -18.04 -24.69
C ARG A 406 -6.15 -18.76 -25.77
N SER A 407 -5.27 -19.67 -25.37
CA SER A 407 -4.63 -20.63 -26.27
C SER A 407 -5.60 -21.73 -26.64
#